data_AF-A0A0U3SY94-F1
#
_entry.id   AF-A0A0U3SY94-F1
#
_cell.length_a   1.000
_cell.length_b   1.000
_cell.length_c   1.000
_cell.angle_alpha   90.00
_cell.angle_beta   90.00
_cell.angle_gamma   90.00
#
_symmetry.space_group_name_H-M   'P 1'
#
loop_
_entity.id
_entity.type
_entity.pdbx_description
1 polymer ?
#
loop_
_entity_poly.entity_id
_entity_poly.type
_entity_poly.pdbx_seq_one_letter_code
_entity_poly.pdbx_strand_id
1 'polypeptide(L)'
;VWNIVWNATGTFVAVIIISLLLDEAGFFEWAALHVGRWGGGHGRRLFVLFVLLGAAVSALFANDGAALILTPIVIAMLLALGYGPKATLAFVMAAGFIADTASLPLVVSNLVNIVSADFFDIGFADYAAVMVPVDLAAIAATLVVLLLFFGRDIPPAYDVGRLAAPARAIKDRATFVAGWVVLALLLVGFFALEPMGVPVSAVAAVGAVVLLGVAGRGTAISTTKVLREAPWQIVIFSLGMYLVVYGL
;
A
#
# COMPACT_ATOMS: atom_id res chain seq x y z
N VAL A 1 8.26 -24.08 -13.22
CA VAL A 1 7.84 -23.63 -11.87
C VAL A 1 8.86 -22.68 -11.26
N TRP A 2 10.00 -23.14 -10.76
CA TRP A 2 10.91 -22.30 -9.94
C TRP A 2 11.47 -21.01 -10.60
N ASN A 3 11.72 -21.00 -11.91
CA ASN A 3 12.22 -19.79 -12.60
C ASN A 3 11.20 -18.63 -12.61
N ILE A 4 9.91 -18.95 -12.59
CA ILE A 4 8.82 -17.96 -12.65
C ILE A 4 8.46 -17.51 -11.23
N VAL A 5 8.37 -18.47 -10.30
CA VAL A 5 8.07 -18.22 -8.89
C VAL A 5 9.09 -17.28 -8.23
N TRP A 6 10.36 -17.38 -8.58
CA TRP A 6 11.41 -16.60 -7.93
C TRP A 6 11.28 -15.09 -8.16
N ASN A 7 10.90 -14.67 -9.37
CA ASN A 7 10.70 -13.26 -9.69
C ASN A 7 9.52 -12.70 -8.90
N ALA A 8 8.39 -13.40 -8.92
CA ALA A 8 7.21 -12.95 -8.21
C ALA A 8 7.40 -12.90 -6.69
N THR A 9 7.89 -14.00 -6.11
CA THR A 9 8.12 -14.10 -4.67
C THR A 9 9.17 -13.09 -4.21
N GLY A 10 10.27 -12.91 -4.96
CA GLY A 10 11.30 -11.94 -4.63
C GLY A 10 10.79 -10.50 -4.66
N THR A 11 10.00 -10.14 -5.68
CA THR A 11 9.36 -8.83 -5.79
C THR A 11 8.44 -8.57 -4.60
N PHE A 12 7.58 -9.55 -4.28
CA PHE A 12 6.62 -9.43 -3.21
C PHE A 12 7.29 -9.25 -1.83
N VAL A 13 8.31 -10.06 -1.54
CA VAL A 13 9.11 -9.93 -0.30
C VAL A 13 9.77 -8.54 -0.22
N ALA A 14 10.35 -8.06 -1.32
CA ALA A 14 10.98 -6.75 -1.35
C ALA A 14 9.97 -5.62 -1.08
N VAL A 15 8.80 -5.64 -1.73
CA VAL A 15 7.73 -4.65 -1.51
C VAL A 15 7.23 -4.67 -0.07
N ILE A 16 7.01 -5.85 0.53
CA ILE A 16 6.64 -5.97 1.95
C ILE A 16 7.69 -5.30 2.85
N ILE A 17 8.98 -5.58 2.62
CA ILE A 17 10.06 -5.00 3.42
C ILE A 17 10.05 -3.48 3.29
N ILE A 18 9.90 -2.96 2.07
CA ILE A 18 9.83 -1.52 1.82
C ILE A 18 8.63 -0.91 2.56
N SER A 19 7.44 -1.51 2.44
CA SER A 19 6.22 -1.05 3.14
C SER A 19 6.42 -0.99 4.65
N LEU A 20 6.97 -2.04 5.26
CA LEU A 20 7.18 -2.08 6.71
C LEU A 20 8.23 -1.05 7.17
N LEU A 21 9.29 -0.82 6.40
CA LEU A 21 10.29 0.21 6.71
C LEU A 21 9.72 1.62 6.61
N LEU A 22 8.87 1.87 5.61
CA LEU A 22 8.17 3.14 5.47
C LEU A 22 7.18 3.38 6.62
N ASP A 23 6.48 2.33 7.06
CA ASP A 23 5.59 2.42 8.21
C ASP A 23 6.35 2.73 9.51
N GLU A 24 7.45 2.02 9.78
CA GLU A 24 8.30 2.32 10.93
C GLU A 24 8.96 3.70 10.84
N ALA A 25 9.21 4.23 9.63
CA ALA A 25 9.65 5.62 9.44
C ALA A 25 8.52 6.65 9.69
N GLY A 26 7.27 6.21 9.72
CA GLY A 26 6.08 7.04 9.96
C GLY A 26 5.41 7.57 8.69
N PHE A 27 5.69 6.98 7.54
CA PHE A 27 5.18 7.43 6.23
C PHE A 27 3.65 7.42 6.14
N PHE A 28 3.03 6.30 6.51
CA PHE A 28 1.58 6.12 6.37
C PHE A 28 0.81 6.96 7.39
N GLU A 29 1.30 7.06 8.63
CA GLU A 29 0.72 7.95 9.63
C GLU A 29 0.84 9.43 9.20
N TRP A 30 2.00 9.82 8.66
CA TRP A 30 2.21 11.16 8.09
C TRP A 30 1.22 11.46 6.96
N ALA A 31 0.98 10.51 6.06
CA ALA A 31 0.04 10.66 4.95
C ALA A 31 -1.41 10.74 5.44
N ALA A 32 -1.80 9.88 6.37
CA ALA A 32 -3.12 9.89 7.00
C ALA A 32 -3.41 11.21 7.73
N LEU A 33 -2.44 11.77 8.45
CA LEU A 33 -2.57 13.07 9.12
C LEU A 33 -2.67 14.25 8.16
N HIS A 34 -2.05 14.17 6.97
CA HIS A 34 -2.23 15.16 5.91
C HIS A 34 -3.62 15.09 5.31
N VAL A 35 -4.07 13.89 4.96
CA VAL A 35 -5.44 13.63 4.46
C VAL A 35 -6.48 14.07 5.48
N GLY A 36 -6.25 13.77 6.76
CA GLY A 36 -7.04 14.22 7.91
C GLY A 36 -7.19 15.75 7.97
N ARG A 37 -6.17 16.52 7.58
CA ARG A 37 -6.23 17.98 7.52
C ARG A 37 -6.84 18.49 6.22
N TRP A 38 -6.55 17.86 5.09
CA TRP A 38 -7.13 18.22 3.79
C TRP A 38 -8.65 18.05 3.73
N GLY A 39 -9.21 17.16 4.58
CA GLY A 39 -10.66 17.07 4.77
C GLY A 39 -11.27 18.36 5.34
N GLY A 40 -10.47 19.25 5.93
CA GLY A 40 -10.87 20.60 6.31
C GLY A 40 -12.07 20.62 7.26
N GLY A 41 -12.18 19.63 8.13
CA GLY A 41 -13.28 19.49 9.09
C GLY A 41 -14.58 18.95 8.49
N HIS A 42 -14.62 18.54 7.22
CA HIS A 42 -15.81 17.97 6.57
C HIS A 42 -15.71 16.45 6.51
N GLY A 43 -16.58 15.74 7.23
CA GLY A 43 -16.45 14.28 7.37
C GLY A 43 -16.61 13.50 6.07
N ARG A 44 -17.50 13.92 5.17
CA ARG A 44 -17.63 13.30 3.83
C ARG A 44 -16.40 13.51 2.97
N ARG A 45 -15.81 14.71 3.00
CA ARG A 45 -14.56 15.00 2.27
C ARG A 45 -13.41 14.17 2.83
N LEU A 46 -13.33 14.05 4.15
CA LEU A 46 -12.36 13.17 4.82
C LEU A 46 -12.52 11.73 4.35
N PHE A 47 -13.75 11.20 4.29
CA PHE A 47 -14.01 9.85 3.81
C PHE A 47 -13.53 9.63 2.37
N VAL A 48 -13.86 10.53 1.45
CA VAL A 48 -13.39 10.43 0.06
C VAL A 48 -11.86 10.46 0.00
N LEU A 49 -11.23 11.42 0.67
CA LEU A 49 -9.76 11.52 0.68
C LEU A 49 -9.11 10.29 1.31
N PHE A 50 -9.76 9.69 2.31
CA PHE A 50 -9.27 8.49 2.96
C PHE A 50 -9.37 7.26 2.04
N VAL A 51 -10.48 7.12 1.31
CA VAL A 51 -10.63 6.10 0.27
C VAL A 51 -9.55 6.27 -0.80
N LEU A 52 -9.33 7.50 -1.28
CA LEU A 52 -8.28 7.78 -2.28
C LEU A 52 -6.86 7.53 -1.74
N LEU A 53 -6.60 7.77 -0.46
CA LEU A 53 -5.34 7.39 0.18
C LEU A 53 -5.16 5.87 0.18
N GLY A 54 -6.20 5.14 0.59
CA GLY A 54 -6.19 3.67 0.55
C GLY A 54 -5.95 3.14 -0.86
N ALA A 55 -6.57 3.76 -1.85
CA ALA A 55 -6.37 3.41 -3.25
C ALA A 55 -4.92 3.62 -3.70
N ALA A 56 -4.35 4.80 -3.42
CA ALA A 56 -2.97 5.12 -3.78
C ALA A 56 -1.94 4.20 -3.10
N VAL A 57 -2.16 3.87 -1.82
CA VAL A 57 -1.27 2.96 -1.09
C VAL A 57 -1.39 1.55 -1.65
N SER A 58 -2.60 1.05 -1.89
CA SER A 58 -2.80 -0.31 -2.43
C SER A 58 -2.19 -0.47 -3.83
N ALA A 59 -2.37 0.52 -4.69
CA ALA A 59 -1.77 0.55 -6.02
C ALA A 59 -0.24 0.45 -5.98
N LEU A 60 0.44 0.97 -4.93
CA LEU A 60 1.89 1.02 -4.87
C LEU A 60 2.56 -0.05 -3.98
N PHE A 61 1.88 -0.55 -2.93
CA PHE A 61 2.52 -1.24 -1.79
C PHE A 61 2.01 -2.64 -1.47
N ALA A 62 1.19 -3.18 -2.37
CA ALA A 62 0.37 -4.36 -2.15
C ALA A 62 -0.88 -4.12 -1.26
N ASN A 63 -1.98 -4.76 -1.64
CA ASN A 63 -3.25 -4.72 -0.92
C ASN A 63 -3.14 -5.19 0.55
N ASP A 64 -2.38 -6.25 0.81
CA ASP A 64 -2.21 -6.82 2.14
C ASP A 64 -1.51 -5.83 3.10
N GLY A 65 -0.45 -5.19 2.61
CA GLY A 65 0.28 -4.17 3.35
C GLY A 65 -0.60 -2.94 3.61
N ALA A 66 -1.35 -2.49 2.59
CA ALA A 66 -2.29 -1.38 2.72
C ALA A 66 -3.35 -1.67 3.80
N ALA A 67 -3.96 -2.85 3.78
CA ALA A 67 -4.99 -3.24 4.74
C ALA A 67 -4.44 -3.38 6.17
N LEU A 68 -3.28 -4.04 6.35
CA LEU A 68 -2.69 -4.27 7.66
C LEU A 68 -2.19 -2.98 8.32
N ILE A 69 -1.59 -2.07 7.53
CA ILE A 69 -0.95 -0.86 8.04
C ILE A 69 -1.95 0.29 8.17
N LEU A 70 -2.77 0.55 7.14
CA LEU A 70 -3.68 1.70 7.17
C LEU A 70 -4.78 1.51 8.21
N THR A 71 -5.38 0.32 8.32
CA THR A 71 -6.50 0.05 9.22
C THR A 71 -6.29 0.55 10.66
N PRO A 72 -5.21 0.15 11.37
CA PRO A 72 -4.95 0.65 12.74
C PRO A 72 -4.73 2.16 12.78
N ILE A 73 -4.07 2.74 11.77
CA ILE A 73 -3.87 4.19 11.65
C ILE A 73 -5.22 4.92 11.52
N VAL A 74 -6.14 4.39 10.70
CA VAL A 74 -7.49 4.97 10.53
C VAL A 74 -8.24 4.93 11.85
N ILE A 75 -8.24 3.78 12.50
CA ILE A 75 -8.97 3.59 13.75
C ILE A 75 -8.44 4.56 14.80
N ALA A 76 -7.13 4.65 14.98
CA ALA A 76 -6.51 5.58 15.93
C ALA A 76 -6.88 7.05 15.62
N MET A 77 -6.84 7.44 14.35
CA MET A 77 -7.22 8.79 13.91
C MET A 77 -8.70 9.08 14.17
N LEU A 78 -9.61 8.17 13.81
CA LEU A 78 -11.05 8.35 14.00
C LEU A 78 -11.42 8.39 15.48
N LEU A 79 -10.77 7.57 16.31
CA LEU A 79 -10.92 7.64 17.77
C LEU A 79 -10.44 8.99 18.31
N ALA A 80 -9.29 9.52 17.84
CA ALA A 80 -8.81 10.84 18.21
C ALA A 80 -9.77 11.97 17.78
N LEU A 81 -10.44 11.81 16.64
CA LEU A 81 -11.48 12.73 16.17
C LEU A 81 -12.80 12.60 16.96
N GLY A 82 -12.98 11.53 17.73
CA GLY A 82 -14.20 11.25 18.49
C GLY A 82 -15.33 10.64 17.65
N TYR A 83 -15.00 9.94 16.57
CA TYR A 83 -15.98 9.26 15.72
C TYR A 83 -16.59 8.07 16.47
N GLY A 84 -17.91 7.90 16.33
CA GLY A 84 -18.62 6.78 16.93
C GLY A 84 -18.38 5.45 16.18
N PRO A 85 -18.76 4.30 16.78
CA PRO A 85 -18.50 2.97 16.22
C PRO A 85 -19.01 2.75 14.79
N LYS A 86 -20.18 3.30 14.45
CA LYS A 86 -20.75 3.21 13.09
C LYS A 86 -19.88 3.90 12.04
N ALA A 87 -19.42 5.10 12.35
CA ALA A 87 -18.55 5.86 11.45
C ALA A 87 -17.17 5.21 11.33
N THR A 88 -16.62 4.70 12.43
CA THR A 88 -15.36 3.94 12.41
C THR A 88 -15.49 2.69 11.54
N LEU A 89 -16.59 1.94 11.68
CA LEU A 89 -16.87 0.78 10.82
C LEU A 89 -16.93 1.18 9.34
N ALA A 90 -17.64 2.27 9.01
CA ALA A 90 -17.71 2.76 7.63
C ALA A 90 -16.33 3.00 7.01
N PHE A 91 -15.44 3.69 7.73
CA PHE A 91 -14.08 3.97 7.25
C PHE A 91 -13.20 2.72 7.14
N VAL A 92 -13.29 1.81 8.11
CA VAL A 92 -12.53 0.54 8.07
C VAL A 92 -13.01 -0.35 6.92
N MET A 93 -14.32 -0.48 6.72
CA MET A 93 -14.88 -1.21 5.58
C MET A 93 -14.47 -0.58 4.26
N ALA A 94 -14.51 0.77 4.18
CA ALA A 94 -14.05 1.50 3.02
C ALA A 94 -12.57 1.25 2.72
N ALA A 95 -11.71 1.24 3.75
CA ALA A 95 -10.30 0.91 3.62
C ALA A 95 -10.08 -0.52 3.09
N GLY A 96 -10.84 -1.50 3.59
CA GLY A 96 -10.76 -2.89 3.12
C GLY A 96 -11.18 -3.05 1.66
N PHE A 97 -12.37 -2.54 1.30
CA PHE A 97 -12.88 -2.65 -0.07
C PHE A 97 -12.03 -1.90 -1.08
N ILE A 98 -11.55 -0.71 -0.72
CA ILE A 98 -10.68 0.05 -1.63
C ILE A 98 -9.29 -0.57 -1.72
N ALA A 99 -8.74 -1.14 -0.65
CA ALA A 99 -7.46 -1.82 -0.71
C ALA A 99 -7.53 -3.00 -1.69
N ASP A 100 -8.62 -3.76 -1.68
CA ASP A 100 -8.82 -4.83 -2.67
C ASP A 100 -9.01 -4.27 -4.09
N THR A 101 -9.98 -3.36 -4.26
CA THR A 101 -10.35 -2.80 -5.58
C THR A 101 -9.17 -2.09 -6.27
N ALA A 102 -8.41 -1.28 -5.52
CA ALA A 102 -7.37 -0.41 -6.07
C ALA A 102 -6.02 -1.12 -6.26
N SER A 103 -5.99 -2.44 -6.04
CA SER A 103 -4.79 -3.27 -6.20
C SER A 103 -4.66 -3.82 -7.62
N LEU A 104 -5.44 -3.32 -8.57
CA LEU A 104 -5.45 -3.76 -9.97
C LEU A 104 -4.39 -3.10 -10.89
N PRO A 105 -3.93 -1.86 -10.70
CA PRO A 105 -3.31 -1.11 -11.80
C PRO A 105 -1.88 -1.55 -12.11
N LEU A 106 -1.11 -2.01 -11.13
CA LEU A 106 0.27 -2.47 -11.33
C LEU A 106 0.40 -3.96 -11.01
N VAL A 107 1.32 -4.61 -11.71
CA VAL A 107 1.65 -6.02 -11.48
C VAL A 107 2.04 -6.24 -10.01
N VAL A 108 2.80 -5.31 -9.42
CA VAL A 108 3.28 -5.38 -8.03
C VAL A 108 2.23 -5.07 -6.96
N SER A 109 1.05 -4.57 -7.34
CA SER A 109 -0.02 -4.16 -6.41
C SER A 109 -0.75 -5.34 -5.77
N ASN A 110 -0.66 -6.54 -6.34
CA ASN A 110 -1.31 -7.73 -5.79
C ASN A 110 -0.55 -8.97 -6.24
N LEU A 111 -0.39 -9.94 -5.35
CA LEU A 111 0.22 -11.23 -5.67
C LEU A 111 -0.44 -11.91 -6.89
N VAL A 112 -1.77 -11.86 -6.99
CA VAL A 112 -2.52 -12.48 -8.10
C VAL A 112 -2.17 -11.83 -9.44
N ASN A 113 -1.89 -10.53 -9.46
CA ASN A 113 -1.47 -9.82 -10.67
C ASN A 113 -0.08 -10.28 -11.11
N ILE A 114 0.87 -10.39 -10.17
CA ILE A 114 2.21 -10.89 -10.46
C ILE A 114 2.14 -12.30 -11.05
N VAL A 115 1.39 -13.20 -10.41
CA VAL A 115 1.21 -14.59 -10.89
C VAL A 115 0.62 -14.62 -12.29
N SER A 116 -0.39 -13.79 -12.57
CA SER A 116 -1.07 -13.77 -13.85
C SER A 116 -0.19 -13.18 -14.95
N ALA A 117 0.46 -12.04 -14.68
CA ALA A 117 1.36 -11.38 -15.64
C ALA A 117 2.53 -12.29 -16.00
N ASP A 118 3.17 -12.94 -15.02
CA ASP A 118 4.28 -13.86 -15.26
C ASP A 118 3.83 -15.14 -16.00
N PHE A 119 2.61 -15.66 -15.74
CA PHE A 119 2.11 -16.86 -16.42
C PHE A 119 1.78 -16.60 -17.91
N PHE A 120 1.21 -15.43 -18.21
CA PHE A 120 0.83 -15.04 -19.56
C PHE A 120 1.92 -14.24 -20.30
N ASP A 121 3.09 -14.04 -19.68
CA ASP A 121 4.21 -13.26 -20.21
C ASP A 121 3.80 -11.82 -20.60
N ILE A 122 2.99 -11.19 -19.74
CA ILE A 122 2.49 -9.82 -19.94
C ILE A 122 3.48 -8.84 -19.31
N GLY A 123 4.04 -7.96 -20.13
CA GLY A 123 4.97 -6.93 -19.67
C GLY A 123 4.33 -5.91 -18.72
N PHE A 124 5.14 -5.31 -17.85
CA PHE A 124 4.66 -4.37 -16.82
C PHE A 124 3.89 -3.18 -17.42
N ALA A 125 4.41 -2.61 -18.52
CA ALA A 125 3.80 -1.45 -19.18
C ALA A 125 2.47 -1.80 -19.86
N ASP A 126 2.40 -2.95 -20.54
CA ASP A 126 1.20 -3.41 -21.23
C ASP A 126 0.09 -3.73 -20.23
N TYR A 127 0.45 -4.38 -19.12
CA TYR A 127 -0.47 -4.64 -18.01
C TYR A 127 -1.05 -3.32 -17.47
N ALA A 128 -0.18 -2.36 -17.14
CA ALA A 128 -0.60 -1.08 -16.58
C ALA A 128 -1.45 -0.27 -17.56
N ALA A 129 -1.15 -0.30 -18.86
CA ALA A 129 -1.90 0.43 -19.89
C ALA A 129 -3.38 0.00 -19.95
N VAL A 130 -3.66 -1.28 -19.70
CA VAL A 130 -5.03 -1.83 -19.66
C VAL A 130 -5.65 -1.66 -18.28
N MET A 131 -4.90 -1.97 -17.22
CA MET A 131 -5.46 -2.06 -15.87
C MET A 131 -5.61 -0.71 -15.19
N VAL A 132 -4.81 0.32 -15.51
CA VAL A 132 -4.98 1.66 -14.93
C VAL A 132 -6.35 2.27 -15.26
N PRO A 133 -6.85 2.27 -16.51
CA PRO A 133 -8.22 2.72 -16.80
C PRO A 133 -9.30 1.90 -16.09
N VAL A 134 -9.13 0.58 -16.02
CA VAL A 134 -10.06 -0.34 -15.33
C VAL A 134 -10.10 -0.02 -13.83
N ASP A 135 -8.93 0.20 -13.23
CA ASP A 135 -8.76 0.55 -11.83
C ASP A 135 -9.43 1.88 -11.50
N LEU A 136 -9.27 2.91 -12.33
CA LEU A 136 -9.95 4.20 -12.13
C LEU A 136 -11.48 4.05 -12.15
N ALA A 137 -12.02 3.24 -13.07
CA ALA A 137 -13.44 2.95 -13.12
C ALA A 137 -13.90 2.16 -11.89
N ALA A 138 -13.12 1.18 -11.44
CA ALA A 138 -13.40 0.37 -10.27
C ALA A 138 -13.35 1.20 -8.98
N ILE A 139 -12.33 2.04 -8.79
CA ILE A 139 -12.23 3.00 -7.69
C ILE A 139 -13.44 3.94 -7.67
N ALA A 140 -13.85 4.48 -8.82
CA ALA A 140 -15.01 5.36 -8.91
C ALA A 140 -16.30 4.62 -8.52
N ALA A 141 -16.52 3.41 -9.03
CA ALA A 141 -17.68 2.60 -8.69
C ALA A 141 -17.71 2.24 -7.19
N THR A 142 -16.58 1.78 -6.64
CA THR A 142 -16.44 1.45 -5.22
C THR A 142 -16.67 2.68 -4.35
N LEU A 143 -16.11 3.84 -4.71
CA LEU A 143 -16.33 5.08 -4.00
C LEU A 143 -17.82 5.49 -4.00
N VAL A 144 -18.50 5.38 -5.14
CA VAL A 144 -19.94 5.67 -5.24
C VAL A 144 -20.74 4.74 -4.34
N VAL A 145 -20.50 3.42 -4.39
CA VAL A 145 -21.22 2.45 -3.56
C VAL A 145 -20.97 2.70 -2.08
N LEU A 146 -19.71 2.95 -1.69
CA LEU A 146 -19.34 3.26 -0.31
C LEU A 146 -20.01 4.54 0.19
N LEU A 147 -20.07 5.59 -0.63
CA LEU A 147 -20.77 6.83 -0.28
C LEU A 147 -22.29 6.66 -0.20
N LEU A 148 -22.90 5.84 -1.06
CA LEU A 148 -24.34 5.56 -1.00
C LEU A 148 -24.70 4.74 0.25
N PHE A 149 -23.87 3.76 0.61
CA PHE A 149 -24.14 2.87 1.74
C PHE A 149 -23.77 3.50 3.08
N PHE A 150 -22.54 4.04 3.22
CA PHE A 150 -22.01 4.56 4.48
C PHE A 150 -22.10 6.07 4.62
N GLY A 151 -22.42 6.82 3.56
CA GLY A 151 -22.39 8.29 3.57
C GLY A 151 -23.36 8.98 4.55
N ARG A 152 -24.32 8.22 5.10
CA ARG A 152 -25.23 8.67 6.16
C ARG A 152 -24.69 8.46 7.57
N ASP A 153 -23.79 7.50 7.76
CA ASP A 153 -23.19 7.18 9.06
C ASP A 153 -21.98 8.07 9.39
N ILE A 154 -21.49 8.83 8.41
CA ILE A 154 -20.33 9.72 8.56
C ILE A 154 -20.79 11.05 9.19
N PRO A 155 -20.21 11.46 10.33
CA PRO A 155 -20.47 12.77 10.92
C PRO A 155 -20.21 13.90 9.91
N PRO A 156 -21.05 14.94 9.86
CA PRO A 156 -20.90 16.00 8.87
C PRO A 156 -19.64 16.84 9.09
N ALA A 157 -19.24 17.01 10.36
CA ALA A 157 -18.09 17.80 10.73
C ALA A 157 -17.21 17.11 11.77
N TYR A 158 -15.92 17.46 11.78
CA TYR A 158 -14.96 17.04 12.79
C TYR A 158 -13.98 18.16 13.10
N ASP A 159 -13.39 18.11 14.29
CA ASP A 159 -12.42 19.10 14.74
C ASP A 159 -11.00 18.71 14.28
N VAL A 160 -10.47 19.46 13.32
CA VAL A 160 -9.11 19.29 12.79
C VAL A 160 -8.05 19.53 13.87
N GLY A 161 -8.34 20.34 14.89
CA GLY A 161 -7.44 20.64 16.00
C GLY A 161 -7.10 19.42 16.87
N ARG A 162 -7.92 18.37 16.82
CA ARG A 162 -7.67 17.11 17.54
C ARG A 162 -6.58 16.25 16.89
N LEU A 163 -6.21 16.51 15.64
CA LEU A 163 -5.18 15.75 14.93
C LEU A 163 -3.78 16.20 15.32
N ALA A 164 -2.90 15.24 15.64
CA ALA A 164 -1.48 15.51 15.86
C ALA A 164 -0.83 16.15 14.62
N ALA A 165 0.19 16.99 14.80
CA ALA A 165 0.91 17.61 13.68
C ALA A 165 1.59 16.54 12.80
N PRO A 166 1.53 16.59 11.46
CA PRO A 166 2.06 15.52 10.62
C PRO A 166 3.57 15.33 10.78
N ALA A 167 4.30 16.40 11.10
CA ALA A 167 5.73 16.33 11.37
C ALA A 167 6.08 15.45 12.58
N ARG A 168 5.15 15.23 13.52
CA ARG A 168 5.36 14.34 14.67
C ARG A 168 5.29 12.86 14.30
N ALA A 169 4.67 12.51 13.18
CA ALA A 169 4.60 11.13 12.72
C ALA A 169 5.96 10.63 12.19
N ILE A 170 6.82 11.54 11.70
CA ILE A 170 8.13 11.16 11.15
C ILE A 170 9.07 10.74 12.29
N LYS A 171 9.33 9.44 12.40
CA LYS A 171 10.20 8.85 13.43
C LYS A 171 11.67 8.85 13.00
N ASP A 172 11.92 8.62 11.71
CA ASP A 172 13.26 8.66 11.12
C ASP A 172 13.24 9.45 9.82
N ARG A 173 13.85 10.65 9.86
CA ARG A 173 13.88 11.54 8.70
C ARG A 173 14.73 11.00 7.55
N ALA A 174 15.81 10.27 7.84
CA ALA A 174 16.69 9.73 6.82
C ALA A 174 15.96 8.64 6.03
N THR A 175 15.35 7.69 6.75
CA THR A 175 14.55 6.62 6.15
C THR A 175 13.30 7.16 5.46
N PHE A 176 12.64 8.19 6.00
CA PHE A 176 11.48 8.82 5.36
C PHE A 176 11.83 9.46 4.00
N VAL A 177 12.92 10.23 3.93
CA VAL A 177 13.36 10.86 2.67
C VAL A 177 13.88 9.83 1.68
N ALA A 178 14.69 8.87 2.15
CA ALA A 178 15.14 7.75 1.32
C ALA A 178 13.95 6.94 0.80
N GLY A 179 12.90 6.78 1.60
CA GLY A 179 11.65 6.16 1.23
C GLY A 179 11.03 6.78 -0.02
N TRP A 180 10.82 8.10 -0.03
CA TRP A 180 10.31 8.82 -1.20
C TRP A 180 11.19 8.63 -2.45
N VAL A 181 12.51 8.67 -2.28
CA VAL A 181 13.45 8.44 -3.39
C VAL A 181 13.35 7.02 -3.91
N VAL A 182 13.34 6.02 -3.03
CA VAL A 182 13.22 4.61 -3.39
C VAL A 182 11.89 4.35 -4.11
N LEU A 183 10.78 4.94 -3.66
CA LEU A 183 9.49 4.80 -4.35
C LEU A 183 9.49 5.36 -5.76
N ALA A 184 10.05 6.55 -5.94
CA ALA A 184 10.19 7.15 -7.27
C ALA A 184 11.09 6.29 -8.17
N LEU A 185 12.21 5.79 -7.63
CA LEU A 185 13.13 4.92 -8.36
C LEU A 185 12.51 3.56 -8.70
N LEU A 186 11.69 2.98 -7.82
CA LEU A 186 10.98 1.73 -8.08
C LEU A 186 9.97 1.91 -9.20
N LEU A 187 9.14 2.96 -9.14
CA LEU A 187 8.15 3.24 -10.17
C LEU A 187 8.83 3.46 -11.53
N VAL A 188 9.84 4.33 -11.59
CA VAL A 188 10.61 4.57 -12.82
C VAL A 188 11.34 3.30 -13.28
N GLY A 189 11.93 2.55 -12.35
CA GLY A 189 12.67 1.34 -12.63
C GLY A 189 11.80 0.22 -13.20
N PHE A 190 10.58 0.04 -12.68
CA PHE A 190 9.64 -0.95 -13.21
C PHE A 190 9.24 -0.63 -14.66
N PHE A 191 8.99 0.64 -14.99
CA PHE A 191 8.65 1.02 -16.38
C PHE A 191 9.86 1.05 -17.33
N ALA A 192 11.07 1.39 -16.84
CA ALA A 192 12.22 1.60 -17.72
C ALA A 192 13.10 0.35 -17.88
N LEU A 193 13.25 -0.46 -16.84
CA LEU A 193 14.21 -1.57 -16.82
C LEU A 193 13.57 -2.92 -17.19
N GLU A 194 12.28 -3.09 -16.95
CA GLU A 194 11.57 -4.33 -17.31
C GLU A 194 11.56 -4.57 -18.84
N PRO A 195 11.34 -3.57 -19.71
CA PRO A 195 11.45 -3.75 -21.17
C PRO A 195 12.89 -4.08 -21.63
N MET A 196 13.89 -3.83 -20.78
CA MET A 196 15.29 -4.16 -21.03
C MET A 196 15.65 -5.59 -20.55
N GLY A 197 14.67 -6.36 -20.09
CA GLY A 197 14.83 -7.72 -19.58
C GLY A 197 15.30 -7.80 -18.12
N VAL A 198 15.30 -6.68 -17.38
CA VAL A 198 15.62 -6.70 -15.96
C VAL A 198 14.39 -7.16 -15.18
N PRO A 199 14.48 -8.24 -14.38
CA PRO A 199 13.34 -8.72 -13.63
C PRO A 199 12.90 -7.71 -12.57
N VAL A 200 11.58 -7.56 -12.41
CA VAL A 200 10.94 -6.66 -11.44
C VAL A 200 11.48 -6.91 -10.02
N SER A 201 11.76 -8.17 -9.67
CA SER A 201 12.36 -8.54 -8.38
C SER A 201 13.73 -7.93 -8.13
N ALA A 202 14.57 -7.78 -9.14
CA ALA A 202 15.89 -7.19 -8.98
C ALA A 202 15.76 -5.69 -8.68
N VAL A 203 14.87 -4.99 -9.38
CA VAL A 203 14.57 -3.57 -9.14
C VAL A 203 14.02 -3.38 -7.73
N ALA A 204 13.03 -4.20 -7.34
CA ALA A 204 12.44 -4.17 -6.01
C ALA A 204 13.46 -4.49 -4.91
N ALA A 205 14.28 -5.52 -5.09
CA ALA A 205 15.30 -5.93 -4.13
C ALA A 205 16.37 -4.86 -3.92
N VAL A 206 16.82 -4.19 -4.99
CA VAL A 206 17.76 -3.05 -4.87
C VAL A 206 17.12 -1.93 -4.04
N GLY A 207 15.86 -1.58 -4.29
CA GLY A 207 15.13 -0.59 -3.50
C GLY A 207 15.05 -0.97 -2.02
N ALA A 208 14.69 -2.23 -1.72
CA ALA A 208 14.63 -2.76 -0.37
C ALA A 208 15.99 -2.73 0.33
N VAL A 209 17.07 -3.14 -0.33
CA VAL A 209 18.44 -3.13 0.20
C VAL A 209 18.91 -1.71 0.49
N VAL A 210 18.66 -0.76 -0.42
CA VAL A 210 18.99 0.66 -0.20
C VAL A 210 18.25 1.19 1.03
N LEU A 211 16.95 0.92 1.14
CA LEU A 211 16.15 1.41 2.26
C LEU A 211 16.58 0.75 3.59
N LEU A 212 16.87 -0.55 3.59
CA LEU A 212 17.42 -1.27 4.73
C LEU A 212 18.78 -0.70 5.15
N GLY A 213 19.65 -0.37 4.19
CA GLY A 213 20.97 0.20 4.46
C GLY A 213 20.88 1.60 5.07
N VAL A 214 19.89 2.41 4.67
CA VAL A 214 19.61 3.71 5.28
C VAL A 214 19.03 3.53 6.69
N ALA A 215 18.01 2.67 6.84
CA ALA A 215 17.36 2.42 8.12
C ALA A 215 18.31 1.79 9.15
N GLY A 216 19.17 0.86 8.72
CA GLY A 216 20.15 0.18 9.58
C GLY A 216 21.33 1.06 10.01
N ARG A 217 21.55 2.22 9.36
CA ARG A 217 22.49 3.24 9.85
C ARG A 217 21.91 4.09 10.97
N GLY A 218 20.59 4.17 11.06
CA GLY A 218 19.89 4.82 12.15
C GLY A 218 19.71 3.90 13.35
N THR A 219 19.48 4.48 14.53
CA THR A 219 19.07 3.74 15.74
C THR A 219 17.55 3.73 15.93
N ALA A 220 16.81 4.43 15.06
CA ALA A 220 15.38 4.66 15.22
C ALA A 220 14.52 3.47 14.77
N ILE A 221 15.00 2.67 13.82
CA ILE A 221 14.27 1.53 13.24
C ILE A 221 15.03 0.24 13.51
N SER A 222 14.39 -0.72 14.19
CA SER A 222 14.94 -2.07 14.35
C SER A 222 14.63 -2.91 13.12
N THR A 223 15.57 -2.98 12.19
CA THR A 223 15.43 -3.78 10.94
C THR A 223 15.20 -5.26 11.23
N THR A 224 15.79 -5.79 12.31
CA THR A 224 15.57 -7.17 12.78
C THR A 224 14.12 -7.41 13.21
N LYS A 225 13.49 -6.42 13.87
CA LYS A 225 12.08 -6.49 14.27
C LYS A 225 11.18 -6.48 13.04
N VAL A 226 11.44 -5.57 12.10
CA VAL A 226 10.70 -5.46 10.83
C VAL A 226 10.71 -6.79 10.06
N LEU A 227 11.88 -7.42 9.92
CA LEU A 227 11.98 -8.70 9.23
C LEU A 227 11.26 -9.84 9.98
N ARG A 228 11.20 -9.80 11.32
CA ARG A 228 10.49 -10.82 12.10
C ARG A 228 8.98 -10.66 12.03
N GLU A 229 8.49 -9.43 12.02
CA GLU A 229 7.05 -9.10 12.00
C GLU A 229 6.44 -9.13 10.59
N ALA A 230 7.27 -9.31 9.55
CA ALA A 230 6.80 -9.47 8.20
C ALA A 230 5.84 -10.68 8.07
N PRO A 231 4.78 -10.58 7.27
CA PRO A 231 3.78 -11.64 7.12
C PRO A 231 4.29 -12.79 6.24
N TRP A 232 5.27 -13.55 6.74
CA TRP A 232 5.91 -14.67 6.02
C TRP A 232 4.93 -15.76 5.59
N GLN A 233 3.76 -15.85 6.24
CA GLN A 233 2.70 -16.76 5.85
C GLN A 233 2.19 -16.48 4.43
N ILE A 234 2.14 -15.20 4.02
CA ILE A 234 1.70 -14.81 2.67
C ILE A 234 2.72 -15.26 1.62
N VAL A 235 4.01 -15.20 1.95
CA VAL A 235 5.09 -15.71 1.09
C VAL A 235 4.97 -17.22 0.90
N ILE A 236 4.74 -17.97 1.98
CA ILE A 236 4.53 -19.42 1.92
C ILE A 236 3.27 -19.76 1.12
N PHE A 237 2.18 -19.03 1.36
CA PHE A 237 0.92 -19.19 0.63
C PHE A 237 1.10 -18.94 -0.88
N SER A 238 1.84 -17.89 -1.25
CA SER A 238 2.20 -17.59 -2.64
C SER A 238 2.90 -18.77 -3.32
N LEU A 239 3.93 -19.33 -2.68
CA LEU A 239 4.65 -20.50 -3.18
C LEU A 239 3.71 -21.70 -3.38
N GLY A 240 2.79 -21.91 -2.44
CA GLY A 240 1.78 -22.97 -2.51
C GLY A 240 0.82 -22.80 -3.69
N MET A 241 0.30 -21.59 -3.92
CA MET A 241 -0.56 -21.30 -5.06
C MET A 241 0.15 -21.59 -6.39
N TYR A 242 1.40 -21.17 -6.53
CA TYR A 242 2.20 -21.48 -7.72
C TYR A 242 2.35 -22.98 -7.96
N LEU A 243 2.61 -23.76 -6.90
CA LEU A 243 2.75 -25.20 -7.03
C LEU A 243 1.44 -25.87 -7.47
N VAL A 244 0.30 -25.40 -6.97
CA VAL A 244 -1.02 -25.92 -7.36
C VAL A 244 -1.36 -25.54 -8.80
N VAL A 245 -1.19 -24.26 -9.18
CA VAL A 245 -1.53 -23.78 -10.53
C VAL A 245 -0.68 -24.46 -11.60
N TYR A 246 0.61 -24.67 -11.36
CA TYR A 246 1.48 -25.40 -12.29
C TYR A 246 1.34 -26.92 -12.21
N GLY A 247 0.77 -27.45 -11.14
CA GLY A 247 0.53 -28.88 -10.97
C GLY A 247 -0.75 -29.37 -11.66
N LEU A 248 -1.66 -28.45 -11.99
CA LEU A 248 -2.88 -28.67 -12.77
C LEU A 248 -2.62 -28.49 -14.27
#